data_AF-A0A645DDJ0-F1
#
_entry.id   AF-A0A645DDJ0-F1
#
_cell.length_a   1.000
_cell.length_b   1.000
_cell.length_c   1.000
_cell.angle_alpha   90.00
_cell.angle_beta   90.00
_cell.angle_gamma   90.00
#
_symmetry.space_group_name_H-M   'P 1'
#
loop_
_entity.id
_entity.type
_entity.pdbx_description
1 polymer ?
#
loop_
_entity_poly.entity_id
_entity_poly.type
_entity_poly.pdbx_seq_one_letter_code
_entity_poly.pdbx_strand_id
1 'polypeptide(L)'
;MLPSEDVQTIAIDSIFTPIRNVKYEIENYRIEQKTDYEKLIIEVTTDGSIQPKDALKEAAKILIQHFALFSDEAKMMVETTGTENIEEFDEEVLHMRQLLKRKLSDLNLSVRALNCLKAAEVETLGHLVMHNKNDLLKFRNFGKKSLTELEELLDNLSLSFGMDISKYKLDKD
;
A
#
# COMPACT_ATOMS: atom_id res chain seq x y z
N MET A 1 6.11 44.73 3.95
CA MET A 1 7.20 45.43 4.64
C MET A 1 7.20 44.91 6.07
N LEU A 2 8.24 44.21 6.50
CA LEU A 2 8.32 43.70 7.87
C LEU A 2 8.27 44.90 8.84
N PRO A 3 7.58 44.78 9.99
CA PRO A 3 7.51 45.85 10.98
C PRO A 3 8.94 46.19 11.42
N SER A 4 9.20 47.49 11.61
CA SER A 4 10.51 48.07 11.90
C SER A 4 11.36 47.20 12.84
N GLU A 5 12.41 46.61 12.29
CA GLU A 5 13.38 45.84 13.07
C GLU A 5 13.96 46.74 14.17
N ASP A 6 13.93 46.26 15.40
CA ASP A 6 14.52 46.95 16.55
C ASP A 6 16.03 47.15 16.28
N VAL A 7 16.56 48.32 16.60
CA VAL A 7 17.94 48.75 16.26
C VAL A 7 19.01 47.83 16.89
N GLN A 8 18.60 47.01 17.86
CA GLN A 8 19.43 46.01 18.54
C GLN A 8 19.42 44.62 17.87
N THR A 9 18.71 44.44 16.76
CA THR A 9 18.63 43.17 16.04
C THR A 9 19.68 43.11 14.94
N ILE A 10 20.47 42.04 14.92
CA ILE A 10 21.36 41.73 13.79
C ILE A 10 20.81 40.45 13.15
N ALA A 11 20.26 40.58 11.96
CA ALA A 11 19.87 39.42 11.17
C ALA A 11 21.12 38.62 10.80
N ILE A 12 21.06 37.31 11.02
CA ILE A 12 22.07 36.36 10.58
C ILE A 12 21.42 35.35 9.62
N ASP A 13 22.21 34.81 8.71
CA ASP A 13 21.73 33.81 7.78
C ASP A 13 21.42 32.50 8.51
N SER A 14 20.26 31.93 8.20
CA SER A 14 19.84 30.64 8.73
C SER A 14 20.25 29.52 7.78
N ILE A 15 20.76 28.43 8.34
CA ILE A 15 21.14 27.23 7.59
C ILE A 15 20.07 26.16 7.85
N PHE A 16 19.23 25.90 6.85
CA PHE A 16 18.16 24.90 6.89
C PHE A 16 18.53 23.61 6.15
N THR A 17 19.79 23.19 6.27
CA THR A 17 20.31 21.98 5.59
C THR A 17 20.83 21.00 6.64
N PRO A 18 19.96 20.11 7.16
CA PRO A 18 20.34 19.19 8.23
C PRO A 18 21.28 18.07 7.74
N ILE A 19 21.42 17.89 6.42
CA ILE A 19 22.30 16.90 5.81
C ILE A 19 23.68 17.53 5.60
N ARG A 20 24.70 16.94 6.24
CA ARG A 20 26.09 17.42 6.20
C ARG A 20 26.87 16.81 5.04
N ASN A 21 26.67 15.53 4.77
CA ASN A 21 27.37 14.82 3.70
C ASN A 21 26.56 13.61 3.21
N VAL A 22 26.69 13.30 1.92
CA VAL A 22 26.11 12.10 1.31
C VAL A 22 27.15 11.48 0.38
N LYS A 23 27.38 10.19 0.56
CA LYS A 23 28.25 9.38 -0.29
C LYS A 23 27.48 8.16 -0.79
N TYR A 24 27.71 7.74 -2.02
CA TYR A 24 27.18 6.49 -2.53
C TYR A 24 28.26 5.70 -3.26
N GLU A 25 28.15 4.37 -3.19
CA GLU A 25 29.01 3.43 -3.90
C GLU A 25 28.14 2.31 -4.47
N ILE A 26 28.49 1.83 -5.66
CA ILE A 26 27.80 0.75 -6.35
C ILE A 26 28.77 -0.42 -6.48
N GLU A 27 28.38 -1.58 -5.99
CA GLU A 27 29.15 -2.81 -6.04
C GLU A 27 28.41 -3.90 -6.83
N ASN A 28 29.11 -4.71 -7.60
CA ASN A 28 28.49 -5.87 -8.24
C ASN A 28 28.13 -6.90 -7.17
N TYR A 29 26.89 -7.40 -7.22
CA TYR A 29 26.40 -8.40 -6.28
C TYR A 29 25.98 -9.66 -7.04
N ARG A 30 26.48 -10.82 -6.59
CA ARG A 30 26.13 -12.11 -7.18
C ARG A 30 25.05 -12.78 -6.35
N ILE A 31 23.93 -13.12 -6.99
CA ILE A 31 22.84 -13.88 -6.37
C ILE A 31 22.81 -15.25 -7.07
N GLU A 32 23.29 -16.27 -6.37
CA GLU A 32 23.35 -17.65 -6.86
C GLU A 32 24.11 -17.78 -8.21
N GLN A 33 23.40 -18.07 -9.29
CA GLN A 33 23.95 -18.20 -10.64
C GLN A 33 23.86 -16.91 -11.47
N LYS A 34 23.13 -15.89 -11.00
CA LYS A 34 22.96 -14.60 -11.68
C LYS A 34 23.95 -13.56 -11.16
N THR A 35 24.66 -12.91 -12.08
CA THR A 35 25.75 -11.95 -11.80
C THR A 35 25.42 -10.51 -12.19
N ASP A 36 24.18 -10.23 -12.57
CA ASP A 36 23.70 -8.96 -13.12
C ASP A 36 23.05 -8.04 -12.07
N TYR A 37 23.19 -8.35 -10.78
CA TYR A 37 22.69 -7.49 -9.71
C TYR A 37 23.74 -6.48 -9.26
N GLU A 38 23.27 -5.31 -8.88
CA GLU A 38 24.07 -4.24 -8.28
C GLU A 38 23.59 -3.98 -6.84
N LYS A 39 24.54 -3.77 -5.94
CA LYS A 39 24.29 -3.35 -4.56
C LYS A 39 24.66 -1.88 -4.43
N LEU A 40 23.69 -1.07 -4.06
CA LEU A 40 23.87 0.34 -3.76
C LEU A 40 24.09 0.53 -2.26
N ILE A 41 25.20 1.17 -1.90
CA ILE A 41 25.51 1.56 -0.52
C ILE A 41 25.43 3.08 -0.46
N ILE A 42 24.56 3.61 0.40
CA ILE A 42 24.42 5.06 0.63
C ILE A 42 24.79 5.35 2.07
N GLU A 43 25.74 6.27 2.25
CA GLU A 43 26.15 6.79 3.55
C GLU A 43 25.70 8.25 3.67
N VAL A 44 24.85 8.52 4.65
CA VAL A 44 24.26 9.85 4.89
C VAL A 44 24.67 10.32 6.28
N THR A 45 25.34 11.47 6.34
CA THR A 45 25.71 12.14 7.58
C THR A 45 24.77 13.32 7.83
N THR A 46 24.04 13.30 8.94
CA THR A 46 23.15 14.40 9.37
C THR A 46 23.72 15.11 10.59
N ASP A 47 23.24 16.32 10.87
CA ASP A 47 23.59 17.09 12.07
C ASP A 47 22.80 16.69 13.33
N GLY A 48 21.98 15.63 13.24
CA GLY A 48 21.13 15.13 14.31
C GLY A 48 19.71 15.71 14.34
N SER A 49 19.41 16.74 13.54
CA SER A 49 18.06 17.34 13.49
C SER A 49 17.03 16.41 12.83
N ILE A 50 17.49 15.52 11.95
CA ILE A 50 16.69 14.48 11.29
C ILE A 50 17.48 13.17 11.25
N GLN A 51 16.77 12.04 11.36
CA GLN A 51 17.39 10.74 11.17
C GLN A 51 17.74 10.52 9.69
N PRO A 52 18.90 9.92 9.38
CA PRO A 52 19.31 9.67 7.99
C PRO A 52 18.28 8.86 7.17
N LYS A 53 17.59 7.92 7.81
CA LYS A 53 16.53 7.10 7.19
C LYS A 53 15.35 7.95 6.75
N ASP A 54 14.88 8.83 7.62
CA ASP A 54 13.72 9.68 7.35
C ASP A 54 14.06 10.72 6.28
N ALA A 55 15.25 11.30 6.34
CA ALA A 55 15.75 12.21 5.30
C ALA A 55 15.78 11.55 3.92
N LEU A 56 16.23 10.30 3.82
CA LEU A 56 16.24 9.57 2.55
C LEU A 56 14.81 9.29 2.05
N LYS A 57 13.88 8.98 2.96
CA LYS A 57 12.47 8.75 2.62
C LYS A 57 11.81 10.02 2.08
N GLU A 58 12.03 11.16 2.73
CA GLU A 58 11.53 12.46 2.26
C GLU A 58 12.13 12.83 0.90
N ALA A 59 13.43 12.64 0.72
CA ALA A 59 14.10 12.88 -0.57
C ALA A 59 13.48 12.04 -1.69
N ALA A 60 13.23 10.74 -1.45
CA ALA A 60 12.58 9.87 -2.42
C ALA A 60 11.14 10.32 -2.73
N LYS A 61 10.36 10.73 -1.73
CA LYS A 61 9.01 11.26 -1.92
C LYS A 61 9.02 12.49 -2.81
N ILE A 62 9.91 13.45 -2.55
CA ILE A 62 10.06 14.66 -3.35
C ILE A 62 10.41 14.28 -4.80
N LEU A 63 11.33 13.34 -4.99
CA LEU A 63 11.73 12.88 -6.33
C LEU A 63 10.56 12.27 -7.11
N ILE A 64 9.77 11.39 -6.47
CA ILE A 64 8.58 10.78 -7.08
C ILE A 64 7.56 11.86 -7.46
N GLN A 65 7.31 12.83 -6.58
CA GLN A 65 6.39 13.94 -6.85
C GLN A 65 6.82 14.75 -8.09
N HIS A 66 8.12 14.96 -8.27
CA HIS A 66 8.62 15.64 -9.47
C HIS A 66 8.49 14.79 -10.73
N PHE A 67 8.73 13.48 -10.67
CA PHE A 67 8.55 12.58 -11.81
C PHE A 67 7.08 12.36 -12.18
N ALA A 68 6.17 12.44 -11.21
CA ALA A 68 4.75 12.33 -11.44
C ALA A 68 4.25 13.40 -12.44
N LEU A 69 4.85 14.60 -12.44
CA LEU A 69 4.51 15.65 -13.42
C LEU A 69 4.74 15.24 -14.88
N PHE A 70 5.61 14.25 -15.11
CA PHE A 70 5.98 13.74 -16.44
C PHE A 70 5.29 12.41 -16.79
N SER A 71 4.57 11.80 -15.84
CA SER A 71 3.79 10.59 -16.08
C SER A 71 2.34 10.97 -16.37
N ASP A 72 1.84 10.66 -17.57
CA ASP A 72 0.45 10.97 -17.98
C ASP A 72 -0.62 10.29 -17.08
N GLU A 73 -0.25 9.34 -16.23
CA GLU A 73 -1.14 8.66 -15.26
C GLU A 73 -1.24 9.38 -13.89
N ALA A 74 -0.48 10.45 -13.67
CA ALA A 74 -0.34 11.08 -12.35
C ALA A 74 -1.55 11.89 -11.84
N LYS A 75 -2.66 11.97 -12.59
CA LYS A 75 -3.91 12.52 -12.03
C LYS A 75 -4.56 11.61 -10.98
N MET A 76 -4.13 10.35 -10.84
CA MET A 76 -4.65 9.41 -9.83
C MET A 76 -3.76 9.26 -8.58
N MET A 77 -2.51 9.77 -8.60
CA MET A 77 -1.55 9.63 -7.48
C MET A 77 -1.37 10.92 -6.66
N VAL A 78 -1.76 12.08 -7.19
CA VAL A 78 -1.48 13.37 -6.55
C VAL A 78 -2.49 13.72 -5.44
N GLU A 79 -3.67 13.11 -5.40
CA GLU A 79 -4.67 13.38 -4.35
C GLU A 79 -4.38 12.66 -3.00
N THR A 80 -3.44 11.70 -2.95
CA THR A 80 -3.24 10.83 -1.77
C THR A 80 -2.06 11.20 -0.87
N THR A 81 -1.36 12.32 -1.10
CA THR A 81 -0.15 12.68 -0.31
C THR A 81 -0.34 13.81 0.70
N GLY A 82 -1.59 14.18 0.98
CA GLY A 82 -1.96 15.05 2.08
C GLY A 82 -2.23 14.27 3.38
N THR A 83 -1.61 14.74 4.46
CA THR A 83 -1.89 14.42 5.88
C THR A 83 -1.50 13.04 6.42
N GLU A 84 -0.34 13.03 7.08
CA GLU A 84 -0.18 12.66 8.49
C GLU A 84 -0.92 11.41 9.00
N ASN A 85 -0.18 10.31 9.17
CA ASN A 85 -0.03 9.50 10.39
C ASN A 85 0.54 8.13 9.98
N ILE A 86 1.86 7.99 10.04
CA ILE A 86 2.53 6.70 9.88
C ILE A 86 2.44 5.99 11.24
N GLU A 87 1.27 5.46 11.57
CA GLU A 87 1.25 4.18 12.27
C GLU A 87 1.56 3.13 11.20
N GLU A 88 2.56 2.30 11.46
CA GLU A 88 2.96 1.18 10.61
C GLU A 88 1.75 0.27 10.31
N PHE A 89 1.09 0.52 9.19
CA PHE A 89 0.27 -0.45 8.49
C PHE A 89 0.77 -0.42 7.05
N ASP A 90 1.37 -1.53 6.63
CA ASP A 90 1.66 -1.83 5.23
C ASP A 90 0.51 -1.30 4.36
N GLU A 91 0.79 -0.42 3.41
CA GLU A 91 -0.22 0.09 2.47
C GLU A 91 -0.90 -1.10 1.76
N GLU A 92 -0.16 -2.18 1.54
CA GLU A 92 -0.66 -3.47 1.04
C GLU A 92 -1.69 -4.12 1.99
N VAL A 93 -1.46 -4.06 3.30
CA VAL A 93 -2.37 -4.61 4.33
C VAL A 93 -3.64 -3.77 4.43
N LEU A 94 -3.54 -2.44 4.32
CA LEU A 94 -4.70 -1.54 4.26
C LEU A 94 -5.53 -1.75 3.01
N HIS A 95 -4.88 -1.86 1.85
CA HIS A 95 -5.55 -2.15 0.58
C HIS A 95 -6.24 -3.52 0.62
N MET A 96 -5.55 -4.56 1.08
CA MET A 96 -6.13 -5.88 1.30
C MET A 96 -7.30 -5.83 2.28
N ARG A 97 -7.20 -5.06 3.37
CA ARG A 97 -8.29 -4.91 4.33
C ARG A 97 -9.53 -4.27 3.72
N GLN A 98 -9.36 -3.23 2.90
CA GLN A 98 -10.47 -2.59 2.18
C GLN A 98 -11.11 -3.56 1.18
N LEU A 99 -10.28 -4.30 0.45
CA LEU A 99 -10.72 -5.29 -0.52
C LEU A 99 -11.53 -6.41 0.15
N LEU A 100 -11.05 -6.95 1.28
CA LEU A 100 -11.76 -7.95 2.08
C LEU A 100 -13.05 -7.41 2.72
N LYS A 101 -13.13 -6.11 3.07
CA LYS A 101 -14.36 -5.48 3.58
C LYS A 101 -15.41 -5.20 2.48
N ARG A 102 -15.05 -5.28 1.20
CA ARG A 102 -15.96 -5.02 0.09
C ARG A 102 -17.13 -6.02 0.09
N LYS A 103 -18.34 -5.51 -0.15
CA LYS A 103 -19.55 -6.33 -0.23
C LYS A 103 -19.57 -7.12 -1.54
N LEU A 104 -20.06 -8.34 -1.47
CA LEU A 104 -20.25 -9.19 -2.65
C LEU A 104 -21.28 -8.59 -3.62
N SER A 105 -22.22 -7.77 -3.14
CA SER A 105 -23.19 -7.04 -3.98
C SER A 105 -22.55 -6.11 -5.00
N ASP A 106 -21.36 -5.58 -4.67
CA ASP A 106 -20.67 -4.59 -5.49
C ASP A 106 -19.69 -5.25 -6.46
N LEU A 107 -19.65 -6.58 -6.44
CA LEU A 107 -18.88 -7.40 -7.36
C LEU A 107 -19.82 -7.91 -8.45
N ASN A 108 -19.30 -8.00 -9.68
CA ASN A 108 -20.07 -8.37 -10.88
C ASN A 108 -20.41 -9.87 -10.92
N LEU A 109 -21.04 -10.38 -9.87
CA LEU A 109 -21.51 -11.76 -9.75
C LEU A 109 -22.88 -11.94 -10.38
N SER A 110 -23.18 -13.17 -10.81
CA SER A 110 -24.53 -13.49 -11.28
C SER A 110 -25.55 -13.39 -10.13
N VAL A 111 -26.79 -13.02 -10.46
CA VAL A 111 -27.91 -12.97 -9.50
C VAL A 111 -28.10 -14.32 -8.77
N ARG A 112 -27.77 -15.44 -9.42
CA ARG A 112 -27.79 -16.77 -8.81
C ARG A 112 -26.70 -16.94 -7.75
N ALA A 113 -25.45 -16.57 -8.06
CA ALA A 113 -24.35 -16.64 -7.10
C ALA A 113 -24.62 -15.76 -5.87
N LEU A 114 -25.07 -14.52 -6.08
CA LEU A 114 -25.43 -13.60 -5.00
C LEU A 114 -26.53 -14.14 -4.08
N ASN A 115 -27.59 -14.71 -4.65
CA ASN A 115 -28.68 -15.28 -3.85
C ASN A 115 -28.24 -16.52 -3.06
N CYS A 116 -27.33 -17.34 -3.61
CA CYS A 116 -26.79 -18.49 -2.89
C CYS A 116 -25.89 -18.07 -1.73
N LEU A 117 -25.04 -17.06 -1.95
CA LEU A 117 -24.14 -16.52 -0.91
C LEU A 117 -24.92 -15.80 0.19
N LYS A 118 -25.94 -15.02 -0.18
CA LYS A 118 -26.83 -14.34 0.78
C LYS A 118 -27.62 -15.32 1.65
N ALA A 119 -28.04 -16.45 1.09
CA ALA A 119 -28.71 -17.51 1.86
C ALA A 119 -27.77 -18.25 2.82
N ALA A 120 -26.46 -18.15 2.60
CA ALA A 120 -25.41 -18.72 3.45
C ALA A 120 -24.79 -17.66 4.40
N GLU A 121 -25.41 -16.49 4.54
CA GLU A 121 -24.94 -15.38 5.39
C GLU A 121 -23.54 -14.84 5.01
N VAL A 122 -23.11 -15.08 3.76
CA VAL A 122 -21.85 -14.57 3.22
C VAL A 122 -22.12 -13.25 2.49
N GLU A 123 -21.82 -12.12 3.14
CA GLU A 123 -22.07 -10.78 2.59
C GLU A 123 -20.82 -10.06 2.07
N THR A 124 -19.65 -10.36 2.62
CA THR A 124 -18.38 -9.69 2.32
C THR A 124 -17.39 -10.63 1.65
N LEU A 125 -16.43 -10.05 0.92
CA LEU A 125 -15.36 -10.82 0.29
C LEU A 125 -14.53 -11.56 1.36
N GLY A 126 -14.27 -10.93 2.51
CA GLY A 126 -13.59 -11.55 3.66
C GLY A 126 -14.25 -12.85 4.12
N HIS A 127 -15.58 -12.86 4.28
CA HIS A 127 -16.30 -14.08 4.65
C HIS A 127 -16.20 -15.16 3.56
N LEU A 128 -16.20 -14.78 2.29
CA LEU A 128 -16.07 -15.73 1.19
C LEU A 128 -14.71 -16.46 1.20
N VAL A 129 -13.60 -15.73 1.34
CA VAL A 129 -12.25 -16.33 1.29
C VAL A 129 -11.94 -17.21 2.50
N MET A 130 -12.64 -17.03 3.62
CA MET A 130 -12.52 -17.90 4.80
C MET A 130 -13.08 -19.31 4.55
N HIS A 131 -14.04 -19.45 3.63
CA HIS A 131 -14.63 -20.74 3.30
C HIS A 131 -13.80 -21.53 2.29
N ASN A 132 -13.77 -22.85 2.47
CA ASN A 132 -13.17 -23.75 1.50
C ASN A 132 -14.12 -24.06 0.35
N LYS A 133 -13.55 -24.37 -0.82
CA LYS A 133 -14.29 -24.78 -2.04
C LYS A 133 -15.31 -25.90 -1.77
N ASN A 134 -14.96 -26.85 -0.91
CA ASN A 134 -15.82 -27.99 -0.56
C ASN A 134 -17.03 -27.61 0.30
N ASP A 135 -16.95 -26.52 1.07
CA ASP A 135 -18.05 -26.06 1.92
C ASP A 135 -19.05 -25.24 1.11
N LEU A 136 -18.58 -24.50 0.09
CA LEU A 136 -19.45 -23.79 -0.85
C LEU A 136 -20.35 -24.74 -1.65
N LEU A 137 -19.87 -25.94 -1.98
CA LEU A 137 -20.66 -26.98 -2.66
C LEU A 137 -21.82 -27.55 -1.81
N LYS A 138 -21.78 -27.37 -0.48
CA LYS A 138 -22.86 -27.80 0.42
C LYS A 138 -24.00 -26.79 0.47
N PHE A 139 -23.80 -25.58 -0.07
CA PHE A 139 -24.84 -24.55 -0.07
C PHE A 139 -26.00 -24.92 -0.98
N ARG A 140 -27.20 -24.61 -0.51
CA ARG A 140 -28.45 -24.95 -1.21
C ARG A 140 -28.49 -24.25 -2.57
N ASN A 141 -28.71 -25.02 -3.63
CA ASN A 141 -28.75 -24.56 -5.02
C ASN A 141 -27.43 -23.99 -5.58
N PHE A 142 -26.30 -24.32 -4.95
CA PHE A 142 -24.98 -23.92 -5.42
C PHE A 142 -24.52 -24.78 -6.61
N GLY A 143 -24.39 -24.17 -7.78
CA GLY A 143 -24.07 -24.87 -9.02
C GLY A 143 -22.59 -24.77 -9.41
N LYS A 144 -22.13 -25.71 -10.25
CA LYS A 144 -20.76 -25.69 -10.83
C LYS A 144 -20.44 -24.36 -11.52
N LYS A 145 -21.42 -23.74 -12.21
CA LYS A 145 -21.23 -22.46 -12.91
C LYS A 145 -20.95 -21.30 -11.94
N SER A 146 -21.66 -21.24 -10.81
CA SER A 146 -21.43 -20.22 -9.77
C SER A 146 -20.09 -20.41 -9.06
N LEU A 147 -19.64 -21.66 -8.92
CA LEU A 147 -18.30 -21.96 -8.38
C LEU A 147 -17.21 -21.40 -9.30
N THR A 148 -17.32 -21.63 -10.61
CA THR A 148 -16.36 -21.11 -11.59
C THR A 148 -16.37 -19.58 -11.64
N GLU A 149 -17.54 -18.95 -11.57
CA GLU A 149 -17.64 -17.48 -11.48
C GLU A 149 -16.91 -16.91 -10.25
N LEU A 150 -16.95 -17.61 -9.11
CA LEU A 150 -16.23 -17.20 -7.90
C LEU A 150 -14.73 -17.45 -8.00
N GLU A 151 -14.31 -18.55 -8.62
CA GLU A 151 -12.89 -18.82 -8.91
C GLU A 151 -12.29 -17.73 -9.79
N GLU A 152 -12.94 -17.41 -10.91
CA GLU A 152 -12.49 -16.35 -11.82
C GLU A 152 -12.42 -14.98 -11.10
N LEU A 153 -13.39 -14.67 -10.25
CA LEU A 153 -13.39 -13.43 -9.47
C LEU A 153 -12.21 -13.40 -8.49
N LEU A 154 -11.98 -14.47 -7.75
CA LEU A 154 -10.87 -14.54 -6.79
C LEU A 154 -9.51 -14.50 -7.48
N ASP A 155 -9.36 -15.19 -8.61
CA ASP A 155 -8.14 -15.15 -9.43
C ASP A 155 -7.86 -13.73 -9.95
N ASN A 156 -8.89 -13.01 -10.40
CA ASN A 156 -8.76 -11.61 -10.82
C ASN A 156 -8.32 -10.68 -9.68
N LEU A 157 -8.65 -11.02 -8.42
CA LEU A 157 -8.26 -10.27 -7.23
C LEU A 157 -7.00 -10.83 -6.56
N SER A 158 -6.34 -11.83 -7.17
CA SER A 158 -5.19 -12.56 -6.58
C SER A 158 -5.47 -13.14 -5.19
N LEU A 159 -6.71 -13.56 -4.95
CA LEU A 159 -7.18 -14.18 -3.71
C LEU A 159 -7.38 -15.70 -3.91
N SER A 160 -7.39 -16.45 -2.81
CA SER A 160 -7.63 -17.89 -2.83
C SER A 160 -8.50 -18.35 -1.66
N PHE A 161 -9.30 -19.40 -1.88
CA PHE A 161 -10.14 -20.00 -0.84
C PHE A 161 -9.30 -20.58 0.31
N GLY A 162 -9.82 -20.47 1.54
CA GLY A 162 -9.14 -20.95 2.74
C GLY A 162 -7.99 -20.04 3.20
N MET A 163 -8.00 -18.77 2.81
CA MET A 163 -6.99 -17.80 3.24
C MET A 163 -7.21 -17.42 4.71
N ASP A 164 -6.12 -17.37 5.49
CA ASP A 164 -6.17 -16.98 6.89
C ASP A 164 -6.25 -15.46 7.04
N ILE A 165 -7.48 -14.96 7.18
CA ILE A 165 -7.79 -13.52 7.24
C ILE A 165 -7.52 -12.88 8.61
N SER A 166 -7.16 -13.68 9.63
CA SER A 166 -6.87 -13.25 11.00
C SER A 166 -5.77 -12.18 11.06
N LYS A 167 -4.83 -12.23 10.10
CA LYS A 167 -3.72 -11.26 9.95
C LYS A 167 -4.20 -9.84 9.65
N TYR A 168 -5.37 -9.67 9.04
CA TYR A 168 -5.86 -8.38 8.53
C TYR A 168 -6.79 -7.62 9.51
N LYS A 169 -7.00 -8.15 10.73
CA LYS A 169 -7.76 -7.50 11.83
C LYS A 169 -9.03 -6.78 11.35
N LEU A 170 -9.92 -7.50 10.67
CA LEU A 170 -11.11 -6.93 10.05
C LEU A 170 -12.02 -6.19 11.05
N ASP A 171 -12.01 -6.59 12.33
CA ASP A 171 -12.82 -6.06 13.45
C ASP A 171 -12.36 -4.75 14.10
N LYS A 172 -11.18 -4.19 13.76
CA LYS A 172 -10.76 -2.89 14.34
C LYS A 172 -11.32 -1.72 13.53
N ASP A 173 -12.56 -1.33 13.77
CA ASP A 173 -13.07 -0.03 13.30
C ASP A 173 -12.17 1.13 13.78
#